data_AF-A0A841V4L3-F1
#
_entry.id   AF-A0A841V4L3-F1
#
_cell.length_a   1.000
_cell.length_b   1.000
_cell.length_c   1.000
_cell.angle_alpha   90.00
_cell.angle_beta   90.00
_cell.angle_gamma   90.00
#
_symmetry.space_group_name_H-M   'P 1'
#
loop_
_entity.id
_entity.type
_entity.pdbx_description
1 polymer ?
#
loop_
_entity_poly.entity_id
_entity_poly.type
_entity_poly.pdbx_seq_one_letter_code
_entity_poly.pdbx_strand_id
1 'polypeptide(L)'
;DLLRSDLGNDTINGGSGFDYYFASYSDRSSGLTMTYDPTTGNGTITIGSEVDTLISIESFNAGRALSGGFEGTDFNDFIVGTSDNENYVWYGLFGN
;
A
#
# COMPACT_ATOMS: atom_id res chain seq x y z
N ASP A 1 -0.30 -3.72 13.92
CA ASP A 1 1.15 -3.95 13.70
C ASP A 1 1.70 -3.14 12.54
N LEU A 2 3.01 -3.19 12.29
CA LEU A 2 3.65 -2.60 11.11
C LEU A 2 4.16 -3.71 10.20
N LEU A 3 3.64 -3.76 8.98
CA LEU A 3 3.89 -4.82 8.00
C LEU A 3 4.69 -4.28 6.83
N ARG A 4 5.50 -5.17 6.25
CA ARG A 4 6.35 -4.93 5.08
C ARG A 4 6.37 -6.20 4.25
N SER A 5 6.55 -6.07 2.95
CA SER A 5 6.77 -7.16 2.02
C SER A 5 8.13 -7.02 1.32
N ASP A 6 8.58 -8.07 0.64
CA ASP A 6 9.79 -8.04 -0.16
C ASP A 6 9.46 -8.04 -1.66
N LEU A 7 10.26 -8.70 -2.50
CA LEU A 7 10.04 -8.76 -3.94
C LEU A 7 9.29 -10.05 -4.29
N GLY A 8 8.35 -9.95 -5.24
CA GLY A 8 7.55 -11.09 -5.67
C GLY A 8 6.13 -11.04 -5.11
N ASN A 9 5.40 -12.15 -5.24
CA ASN A 9 3.98 -12.19 -4.87
C ASN A 9 3.83 -12.44 -3.37
N ASP A 10 3.29 -11.46 -2.66
CA ASP A 10 3.12 -11.52 -1.22
C ASP A 10 1.67 -11.67 -0.76
N THR A 11 1.50 -12.25 0.43
CA THR A 11 0.24 -12.18 1.18
C THR A 11 0.50 -11.42 2.47
N ILE A 12 0.05 -10.18 2.52
CA ILE A 12 0.21 -9.28 3.67
C ILE A 12 -1.08 -9.32 4.49
N ASN A 13 -1.01 -9.96 5.65
CA ASN A 13 -2.15 -10.17 6.54
C ASN A 13 -1.94 -9.45 7.86
N GLY A 14 -2.74 -8.41 8.14
CA GLY A 14 -2.71 -7.68 9.41
C GLY A 14 -3.39 -8.42 10.56
N GLY A 15 -4.31 -9.33 10.26
CA GLY A 15 -4.94 -10.16 11.27
C GLY A 15 -5.89 -9.35 12.16
N SER A 16 -5.48 -9.06 13.39
CA SER A 16 -6.33 -8.42 14.39
C SER A 16 -5.62 -7.22 14.99
N GLY A 17 -6.35 -6.11 15.15
CA GLY A 17 -5.83 -4.90 15.73
C GLY A 17 -5.98 -3.75 14.75
N PHE A 18 -5.02 -2.82 14.81
CA PHE A 18 -4.88 -1.76 13.81
C PHE A 18 -3.52 -1.92 13.15
N ASP A 19 -3.53 -2.21 11.87
CA ASP A 19 -2.41 -2.66 11.08
C ASP A 19 -2.04 -1.63 10.01
N TYR A 20 -0.73 -1.37 9.94
CA TYR A 20 -0.13 -0.46 9.00
C TYR A 20 0.67 -1.24 7.98
N TYR A 21 0.42 -1.03 6.70
CA TYR A 21 1.29 -1.54 5.65
C TYR A 21 2.22 -0.46 5.13
N PHE A 22 3.52 -0.74 5.19
CA PHE A 22 4.58 0.11 4.66
C PHE A 22 5.22 -0.58 3.46
N ALA A 23 5.23 0.11 2.33
CA ALA A 23 5.87 -0.36 1.11
C ALA A 23 6.31 0.81 0.23
N SER A 24 7.40 0.60 -0.51
CA SER A 24 7.81 1.48 -1.60
C SER A 24 7.99 0.63 -2.85
N TYR A 25 7.27 0.99 -3.90
CA TYR A 25 7.39 0.39 -5.24
C TYR A 25 8.10 1.34 -6.21
N SER A 26 8.85 2.32 -5.70
CA SER A 26 9.58 3.32 -6.50
C SER A 26 10.62 2.69 -7.42
N ASP A 27 11.16 1.53 -7.08
CA ASP A 27 12.16 0.80 -7.86
C ASP A 27 11.57 -0.08 -8.99
N ARG A 28 10.25 -0.08 -9.14
CA ARG A 28 9.57 -0.91 -10.13
C ARG A 28 9.64 -0.31 -11.53
N SER A 29 9.62 -1.18 -12.54
CA SER A 29 9.84 -0.81 -13.94
C SER A 29 8.57 -0.50 -14.74
N SER A 30 7.41 -0.46 -14.08
CA SER A 30 6.11 -0.12 -14.67
C SER A 30 5.14 0.36 -13.61
N GLY A 31 4.08 1.07 -14.02
CA GLY A 31 3.01 1.52 -13.14
C GLY A 31 2.30 0.38 -12.41
N LEU A 32 1.89 0.63 -11.17
CA LEU A 32 1.11 -0.30 -10.36
C LEU A 32 -0.38 -0.09 -10.53
N THR A 33 -1.15 -1.16 -10.35
CA THR A 33 -2.59 -1.12 -10.18
C THR A 33 -2.96 -1.63 -8.81
N MET A 34 -3.72 -0.85 -8.06
CA MET A 34 -4.22 -1.21 -6.75
C MET A 34 -5.74 -1.14 -6.71
N THR A 35 -6.34 -2.19 -6.19
CA THR A 35 -7.76 -2.22 -5.81
C THR A 35 -7.85 -2.56 -4.34
N TYR A 36 -8.41 -1.65 -3.56
CA TYR A 36 -8.45 -1.77 -2.11
C TYR A 36 -9.83 -1.37 -1.61
N ASP A 37 -10.29 -2.04 -0.55
CA ASP A 37 -11.53 -1.71 0.14
C ASP A 37 -11.18 -1.20 1.55
N PRO A 38 -11.34 0.11 1.81
CA PRO A 38 -10.94 0.71 3.07
C PRO A 38 -11.88 0.32 4.22
N THR A 39 -13.05 -0.27 3.91
CA THR A 39 -13.99 -0.76 4.94
C THR A 39 -13.53 -2.10 5.51
N THR A 40 -12.91 -2.93 4.67
CA THR A 40 -12.50 -4.28 5.04
C THR A 40 -10.99 -4.45 5.21
N GLY A 41 -10.21 -3.47 4.74
CA GLY A 41 -8.75 -3.54 4.75
C GLY A 41 -8.19 -4.56 3.76
N ASN A 42 -8.98 -4.99 2.79
CA ASN A 42 -8.61 -6.03 1.83
C ASN A 42 -8.37 -5.43 0.46
N GLY A 43 -7.46 -6.03 -0.30
CA GLY A 43 -7.16 -5.55 -1.64
C GLY A 43 -6.06 -6.32 -2.34
N THR A 44 -5.66 -5.80 -3.50
CA THR A 44 -4.53 -6.30 -4.27
C THR A 44 -3.73 -5.16 -4.85
N ILE A 45 -2.42 -5.34 -4.92
CA ILE A 45 -1.48 -4.48 -5.65
C ILE A 45 -0.88 -5.34 -6.77
N THR A 46 -0.82 -4.83 -7.99
CA THR A 46 -0.35 -5.58 -9.16
C THR A 46 0.62 -4.74 -9.97
N ILE A 47 1.81 -5.29 -10.23
CA ILE A 47 2.90 -4.65 -11.00
C ILE A 47 3.52 -5.69 -11.94
N GLY A 48 3.31 -5.53 -13.25
CA GLY A 48 3.76 -6.52 -14.22
C GLY A 48 3.15 -7.90 -13.94
N SER A 49 3.97 -8.87 -13.52
CA SER A 49 3.54 -10.21 -13.09
C SER A 49 3.42 -10.38 -11.59
N GLU A 50 3.84 -9.38 -10.82
CA GLU A 50 3.77 -9.37 -9.36
C GLU A 50 2.34 -9.05 -8.90
N VAL A 51 1.83 -9.83 -7.94
CA VAL A 51 0.52 -9.64 -7.33
C VAL A 51 0.63 -9.85 -5.83
N ASP A 52 0.45 -8.76 -5.10
CA ASP A 52 0.40 -8.76 -3.64
C ASP A 52 -1.06 -8.71 -3.18
N THR A 53 -1.37 -9.51 -2.17
CA THR A 53 -2.71 -9.60 -1.57
C THR A 53 -2.69 -8.96 -0.18
N LEU A 54 -3.58 -8.00 0.04
CA LEU A 54 -3.79 -7.33 1.32
C LEU A 54 -4.99 -7.94 2.03
N ILE A 55 -4.83 -8.26 3.31
CA ILE A 55 -5.88 -8.78 4.18
C ILE A 55 -5.86 -8.03 5.51
N SER A 56 -7.00 -7.43 5.88
CA SER A 56 -7.18 -6.70 7.14
C SER A 56 -6.07 -5.67 7.43
N ILE A 57 -5.88 -4.73 6.50
CA ILE A 57 -4.96 -3.60 6.65
C ILE A 57 -5.78 -2.35 6.90
N GLU A 58 -5.57 -1.64 8.00
CA GLU A 58 -6.37 -0.44 8.32
C GLU A 58 -5.74 0.85 7.79
N SER A 59 -4.42 0.87 7.55
CA SER A 59 -3.76 2.09 7.08
C SER A 59 -2.47 1.84 6.31
N PHE A 60 -2.16 2.76 5.41
CA PHE A 60 -0.86 2.85 4.73
C PHE A 60 0.03 3.95 5.31
N ASN A 61 -0.48 4.70 6.30
CA ASN A 61 0.24 5.81 6.92
C ASN A 61 0.69 5.41 8.31
N ALA A 62 1.93 4.91 8.43
CA ALA A 62 2.52 4.54 9.72
C ALA A 62 2.93 5.74 10.60
N GLY A 63 2.61 6.97 10.19
CA GLY A 63 2.79 8.19 10.97
C GLY A 63 4.18 8.83 10.90
N ARG A 64 4.26 10.12 11.24
CA ARG A 64 5.45 10.99 11.11
C ARG A 64 6.69 10.53 11.90
N ALA A 65 6.52 9.67 12.90
CA ALA A 65 7.62 9.18 13.73
C ALA A 65 8.42 8.04 13.08
N LEU A 66 7.84 7.38 12.07
CA LEU A 66 8.43 6.20 11.42
C LEU A 66 8.86 6.46 9.97
N SER A 67 8.75 7.72 9.48
CA SER A 67 8.98 8.08 8.07
C SER A 67 8.29 7.10 7.12
N GLY A 68 7.02 6.80 7.42
CA GLY A 68 6.36 5.59 6.97
C GLY A 68 5.15 5.86 6.09
N GLY A 69 5.11 5.31 4.86
CA GLY A 69 3.98 5.41 3.93
C GLY A 69 3.90 4.26 2.92
N PHE A 70 2.91 4.32 2.06
CA PHE A 70 2.87 3.59 0.80
C PHE A 70 3.30 4.54 -0.32
N GLU A 71 4.40 4.19 -0.98
CA GLU A 71 4.90 4.89 -2.15
C GLU A 71 4.66 4.03 -3.38
N GLY A 72 3.97 4.59 -4.38
CA GLY A 72 3.75 3.96 -5.67
C GLY A 72 5.03 3.89 -6.50
N THR A 73 4.89 3.89 -7.82
CA THR A 73 6.02 3.80 -8.75
C THR A 73 6.38 5.18 -9.31
N ASP A 74 7.51 5.25 -10.02
CA ASP A 74 7.88 6.43 -10.83
C ASP A 74 7.05 6.58 -12.11
N PHE A 75 6.09 5.67 -12.35
CA PHE A 75 5.21 5.64 -13.51
C PHE A 75 3.79 6.02 -13.13
N ASN A 76 2.90 6.03 -14.13
CA ASN A 76 1.50 6.29 -13.87
C ASN A 76 0.86 5.11 -13.15
N ASP A 77 0.35 5.35 -11.94
CA ASP A 77 -0.29 4.34 -11.12
C ASP A 77 -1.81 4.48 -11.16
N PHE A 78 -2.50 3.35 -11.01
CA PHE A 78 -3.96 3.34 -10.87
C PHE A 78 -4.34 2.81 -9.50
N ILE A 79 -4.81 3.69 -8.62
CA ILE A 79 -5.09 3.36 -7.22
C ILE A 79 -6.57 3.59 -6.93
N VAL A 80 -7.29 2.53 -6.58
CA VAL A 80 -8.72 2.56 -6.28
C VAL A 80 -9.00 2.16 -4.85
N GLY A 81 -9.84 2.96 -4.19
CA GLY A 81 -10.45 2.65 -2.90
C GLY A 81 -9.61 3.02 -1.69
N THR A 82 -8.78 4.06 -1.80
CA THR A 82 -8.15 4.68 -0.63
C THR A 82 -9.20 5.25 0.32
N SER A 83 -8.87 5.42 1.59
CA SER A 83 -9.68 6.26 2.45
C SER A 83 -9.37 7.73 2.15
N ASP A 84 -10.36 8.60 2.21
CA ASP A 84 -10.22 10.02 1.81
C ASP A 84 -9.24 10.83 2.68
N ASN A 85 -8.58 10.20 3.68
CA ASN A 85 -7.77 10.89 4.68
C ASN A 85 -6.35 10.33 4.90
N GLU A 86 -5.77 9.56 3.97
CA GLU A 86 -4.34 9.21 3.98
C GLU A 86 -3.42 10.38 3.58
N ASN A 87 -3.96 11.59 3.42
CA ASN A 87 -3.22 12.79 3.03
C ASN A 87 -2.58 13.48 4.25
N TYR A 88 -1.44 12.98 4.73
CA TYR A 88 -0.61 13.74 5.68
C TYR A 88 0.73 14.16 5.07
N VAL A 89 0.62 15.00 4.03
CA VAL A 89 1.60 15.99 3.54
C VAL A 89 2.98 15.47 3.08
N TRP A 90 3.38 14.23 3.37
CA TRP A 90 4.64 13.64 2.88
C TRP A 90 4.64 12.12 2.67
N TYR A 91 3.60 11.34 3.03
CA TYR A 91 3.66 9.86 2.98
C TYR A 91 2.26 9.18 2.83
N GLY A 92 1.39 9.72 1.96
CA GLY A 92 0.13 9.06 1.56
C GLY A 92 0.31 8.21 0.29
N LEU A 93 -0.73 7.47 -0.13
CA LEU A 93 -0.70 6.78 -1.43
C LEU A 93 -0.49 7.81 -2.55
N PHE A 94 0.73 7.88 -3.07
CA PHE A 94 1.03 8.62 -4.28
C PHE A 94 0.96 7.65 -5.46
N GLY A 95 0.00 7.88 -6.34
CA GLY A 95 0.09 7.45 -7.74
C GLY A 95 0.25 8.71 -8.59
N ASN A 96 1.27 8.77 -9.44
CA ASN A 96 1.36 9.81 -10.48
C ASN A 96 0.50 9.44 -11.69
#